data_AF-A0A800LU90-F1
#
_entry.id   AF-A0A800LU90-F1
#
_cell.length_a   1.000
_cell.length_b   1.000
_cell.length_c   1.000
_cell.angle_alpha   90.00
_cell.angle_beta   90.00
_cell.angle_gamma   90.00
#
_symmetry.space_group_name_H-M   'P 1'
#
loop_
_entity.id
_entity.type
_entity.pdbx_description
1 polymer ?
#
loop_
_entity_poly.entity_id
_entity_poly.type
_entity_poly.pdbx_seq_one_letter_code
_entity_poly.pdbx_strand_id
1 'polypeptide(L)' 'MSRPIKASGEIALRVDNLDAIQAFYEDVARFELMQPFEQAAIFRIAEGYGDHTQIVALFDRSGF' A
#
# COMPACT_ATOMS: atom_id res chain seq x y z
N MET A 1 23.24 15.52 15.80
CA MET A 1 22.21 16.20 14.96
C MET A 1 21.06 15.23 14.76
N SER A 2 19.83 15.62 15.03
CA SER A 2 18.64 14.78 14.77
C SER A 2 18.32 14.79 13.27
N ARG A 3 18.05 13.62 12.68
CA ARG A 3 17.48 13.49 11.33
C ARG A 3 15.99 13.14 11.49
N PRO A 4 15.09 14.14 11.54
CA PRO A 4 13.67 13.88 11.69
C PRO A 4 13.15 13.10 10.48
N ILE A 5 12.29 12.11 10.74
CA ILE A 5 11.58 11.37 9.70
C ILE A 5 10.67 12.36 8.96
N LYS A 6 10.66 12.30 7.62
CA LYS A 6 9.95 13.25 6.76
C LYS A 6 8.62 12.73 6.23
N ALA A 7 8.56 11.44 5.91
CA ALA A 7 7.41 10.79 5.31
C ALA A 7 7.50 9.27 5.58
N SER A 8 6.36 8.59 5.46
CA SER A 8 6.34 7.12 5.43
C SER A 8 6.66 6.68 4.00
N GLY A 9 7.61 5.78 3.81
CA GLY A 9 7.91 5.25 2.48
C GLY A 9 6.84 4.23 2.06
N GLU A 10 7.11 2.96 2.33
CA GLU A 10 6.25 1.85 1.90
C GLU A 10 5.86 0.98 3.10
N ILE A 11 4.60 0.54 3.10
CA ILE A 11 4.10 -0.49 4.01
C ILE A 11 3.68 -1.69 3.17
N ALA A 12 4.33 -2.82 3.36
CA ALA A 12 4.01 -4.07 2.67
C ALA A 12 3.36 -5.07 3.64
N LEU A 13 2.18 -5.58 3.28
CA LEU A 13 1.40 -6.52 4.09
C LEU A 13 1.14 -7.81 3.32
N ARG A 14 1.35 -8.96 3.97
CA ARG A 14 0.87 -10.25 3.47
C ARG A 14 -0.48 -10.58 4.09
N VAL A 15 -1.50 -10.78 3.27
CA VAL A 15 -2.89 -10.92 3.70
C VAL A 15 -3.46 -12.28 3.33
N ASP A 16 -4.34 -12.81 4.18
CA ASP A 16 -4.99 -14.12 3.96
C ASP A 16 -6.07 -14.10 2.87
N ASN A 17 -6.67 -12.93 2.62
CA ASN A 17 -7.72 -12.75 1.65
C ASN A 17 -7.50 -11.40 0.95
N LEU A 18 -6.84 -11.42 -0.21
CA LEU A 18 -6.48 -10.21 -0.95
C LEU A 18 -7.71 -9.40 -1.34
N ASP A 19 -8.74 -10.06 -1.89
CA ASP A 19 -9.97 -9.40 -2.34
C ASP A 19 -10.68 -8.65 -1.21
N ALA A 20 -10.81 -9.28 -0.04
CA ALA A 20 -11.49 -8.67 1.10
C ALA A 20 -10.73 -7.46 1.65
N ILE A 21 -9.39 -7.55 1.72
CA ILE A 21 -8.58 -6.44 2.23
C ILE A 21 -8.46 -5.32 1.18
N GLN A 22 -8.38 -5.65 -0.10
CA GLN A 22 -8.43 -4.67 -1.18
C GLN A 22 -9.75 -3.87 -1.12
N ALA A 23 -10.89 -4.55 -1.02
CA ALA A 23 -12.19 -3.90 -0.89
C ALA A 23 -12.26 -2.97 0.34
N PHE A 24 -11.66 -3.36 1.47
CA PHE A 24 -11.57 -2.48 2.62
C PHE A 24 -10.78 -1.19 2.33
N TYR A 25 -9.60 -1.30 1.73
CA TYR A 25 -8.78 -0.12 1.41
C TYR A 25 -9.39 0.76 0.32
N GLU A 26 -10.13 0.19 -0.62
CA GLU A 26 -10.80 0.91 -1.71
C GLU A 26 -12.14 1.54 -1.27
N ASP A 27 -12.99 0.79 -0.57
CA ASP A 27 -14.35 1.23 -0.27
C ASP A 27 -14.49 1.95 1.07
N VAL A 28 -13.71 1.53 2.08
CA VAL A 28 -13.79 2.10 3.43
C VAL A 28 -12.73 3.17 3.60
N ALA A 29 -11.47 2.86 3.31
CA ALA A 29 -10.36 3.82 3.44
C ALA A 29 -10.28 4.81 2.26
N ARG A 30 -10.93 4.51 1.13
CA ARG A 30 -10.98 5.35 -0.07
C ARG A 30 -9.59 5.71 -0.62
N PHE A 31 -8.65 4.76 -0.53
CA PHE A 31 -7.33 4.95 -1.10
C PHE A 31 -7.37 4.74 -2.62
N GLU A 32 -6.49 5.47 -3.32
CA GLU A 32 -6.35 5.38 -4.76
C GLU A 32 -5.60 4.07 -5.10
N LEU A 33 -6.31 3.12 -5.73
CA LEU A 33 -5.67 1.94 -6.32
C LEU A 33 -4.83 2.38 -7.52
N MET A 34 -3.51 2.27 -7.38
CA MET A 34 -2.58 2.69 -8.42
C MET A 34 -2.54 1.69 -9.57
N GLN A 35 -2.49 0.39 -9.25
CA GLN A 35 -2.46 -0.67 -10.23
C GLN A 35 -2.94 -2.00 -9.62
N PRO A 36 -3.85 -2.73 -10.29
CA PRO A 36 -4.20 -4.09 -9.90
C PRO A 36 -3.15 -5.09 -10.42
N PHE A 37 -2.83 -6.09 -9.60
CA PHE A 37 -2.03 -7.25 -9.98
C PHE A 37 -2.80 -8.52 -9.60
N GLU A 38 -2.43 -9.66 -10.20
CA GLU A 38 -3.12 -10.93 -9.92
C GLU A 38 -2.97 -11.38 -8.46
N GLN A 39 -1.83 -11.10 -7.83
CA GLN A 39 -1.51 -11.53 -6.45
C GLN A 39 -1.16 -10.35 -5.54
N ALA A 40 -1.45 -9.12 -5.97
CA ALA A 40 -1.15 -7.92 -5.20
C ALA A 40 -2.06 -6.73 -5.55
N ALA A 41 -2.19 -5.80 -4.61
CA ALA A 41 -2.84 -4.51 -4.82
C ALA A 41 -1.98 -3.40 -4.21
N ILE A 42 -1.75 -2.31 -4.95
CA ILE A 42 -0.92 -1.19 -4.49
C ILE A 42 -1.76 0.09 -4.44
N PHE A 43 -1.80 0.70 -3.26
CA PHE A 43 -2.56 1.90 -2.98
C PHE A 43 -1.65 3.09 -2.68
N ARG A 44 -1.96 4.26 -3.25
CA ARG A 44 -1.37 5.53 -2.80
C ARG A 44 -2.07 5.98 -1.52
N ILE A 45 -1.28 6.34 -0.51
CA ILE A 45 -1.80 6.84 0.78
C ILE A 45 -1.50 8.32 1.04
N ALA A 46 -0.51 8.90 0.37
CA ALA A 46 -0.15 10.32 0.46
C ALA A 46 0.67 10.77 -0.75
N GLU A 47 0.90 12.09 -0.88
CA GLU A 47 1.85 12.66 -1.84
C GLU A 47 3.28 12.15 -1.59
N GLY A 48 4.06 11.89 -2.63
CA GLY A 48 5.44 11.41 -2.47
C GLY A 48 6.38 12.46 -1.85
N TYR A 49 7.53 12.01 -1.33
CA TYR A 49 8.60 12.88 -0.82
C TYR A 49 9.96 12.41 -1.32
N GLY A 50 10.71 13.30 -1.96
CA GLY A 50 12.09 13.03 -2.40
C GLY A 50 12.20 11.78 -3.27
N ASP A 51 11.46 11.74 -4.37
CA ASP A 51 11.37 10.63 -5.33
C ASP A 51 10.77 9.31 -4.79
N HIS A 52 10.34 9.28 -3.53
CA HIS A 52 9.66 8.13 -2.94
C HIS A 52 8.14 8.31 -2.93
N THR A 53 7.42 7.30 -3.43
CA THR A 53 5.97 7.20 -3.28
C THR A 53 5.61 6.76 -1.86
N GLN A 54 4.47 7.25 -1.35
CA GLN A 54 3.91 6.78 -0.09
C GLN A 54 2.79 5.80 -0.38
N ILE A 55 3.01 4.52 -0.07
CA ILE A 55 2.11 3.43 -0.49
C ILE A 55 1.81 2.41 0.61
N VAL A 56 0.67 1.73 0.45
CA VAL A 56 0.38 0.43 1.06
C VAL A 56 0.33 -0.60 -0.05
N ALA A 57 1.16 -1.63 0.05
CA ALA A 57 1.17 -2.77 -0.85
C ALA A 57 0.61 -4.00 -0.13
N LEU A 58 -0.43 -4.59 -0.71
CA LEU A 58 -1.04 -5.83 -0.27
C LEU A 58 -0.53 -6.96 -1.15
N PHE A 59 -0.11 -8.06 -0.53
CA PHE A 59 0.31 -9.27 -1.22
C PHE A 59 -0.54 -10.43 -0.72
N ASP A 60 -1.08 -11.21 -1.65
CA ASP A 60 -1.72 -12.47 -1.31
C ASP A 60 -0.72 -13.39 -0.61
N ARG A 61 -1.12 -14.03 0.49
CA ARG A 61 -0.24 -14.93 1.26
C ARG A 61 0.20 -16.17 0.48
N SER A 62 -0.55 -16.57 -0.55
CA SER A 62 -0.19 -17.66 -1.47
C SER A 62 0.85 -17.24 -2.52
N GLY A 63 1.06 -15.94 -2.71
CA GLY A 63 2.13 -15.39 -3.55
C GLY A 63 3.43 -15.23 -2.77
N PHE A 64 4.44 -16.02 -3.13
CA PHE A 64 5.81 -16.12 -2.56
C PHE A 64 5.93 -16.77 -1.18
#